data_AF-A0A7T5RIC4-F1
#
_entry.id   AF-A0A7T5RIC4-F1
#
_cell.length_a   1.000
_cell.length_b   1.000
_cell.length_c   1.000
_cell.angle_alpha   90.00
_cell.angle_beta   90.00
_cell.angle_gamma   90.00
#
_symmetry.space_group_name_H-M   'P 1'
#
loop_
_entity.id
_entity.type
_entity.pdbx_description
1 polymer ?
#
loop_
_entity_poly.entity_id
_entity_poly.type
_entity_poly.pdbx_seq_one_letter_code
_entity_poly.pdbx_strand_id
1 'polypeptide(L)'
;MTETPNFYEPATPFKYPLLDTDFYADSTEIKRLKHFPHKVVRITEGTYDNRPLGSLKNQLKSTQYEYIEGRKILQRLNDHYHIPVPDFDIVIGSGNDQQVTYYTIVDKISGKDLEYCSIKPREMKHVKKLVDELYGSIAQYLWDTYQEGGWYLSDLVKDDSQLVYGKKKGEKQKRIYFVDIEPRLEYLDLQDSRTHTQVLILAFNWLYEMIKSREYEFGSKLRHARQTLLNFANTVSPFNEYFPDVQMVKEELERGNFLEE
;
A
#
# COMPACT_ATOMS: atom_id res chain seq x y z
N MET A 1 -10.90 20.64 -18.44
CA MET A 1 -11.61 19.42 -18.84
C MET A 1 -10.61 18.59 -19.62
N THR A 2 -10.01 17.58 -18.99
CA THR A 2 -9.09 16.64 -19.64
C THR A 2 -9.93 15.55 -20.29
N GLU A 3 -9.83 15.43 -21.62
CA GLU A 3 -10.52 14.42 -22.40
C GLU A 3 -10.22 13.02 -21.86
N THR A 4 -11.26 12.23 -21.64
CA THR A 4 -11.15 10.82 -21.31
C THR A 4 -10.52 10.11 -22.52
N PRO A 5 -9.37 9.43 -22.39
CA PRO A 5 -8.71 8.79 -23.53
C PRO A 5 -9.64 7.78 -24.21
N ASN A 6 -9.60 7.73 -25.54
CA ASN A 6 -10.39 6.80 -26.33
C ASN A 6 -9.68 5.42 -26.34
N PHE A 7 -9.95 4.59 -25.32
CA PHE A 7 -9.26 3.31 -25.05
C PHE A 7 -9.65 2.14 -26.00
N TYR A 8 -10.33 2.41 -27.11
CA TYR A 8 -10.89 1.36 -27.99
C TYR A 8 -10.00 0.96 -29.17
N GLU A 9 -8.87 1.63 -29.37
CA GLU A 9 -7.86 1.20 -30.33
C GLU A 9 -6.61 0.73 -29.59
N PRO A 10 -6.23 -0.56 -29.68
CA PRO A 10 -5.04 -1.08 -29.05
C PRO A 10 -3.79 -0.46 -29.68
N ALA A 11 -3.30 0.63 -29.07
CA ALA A 11 -2.03 1.24 -29.41
C ALA A 11 -0.92 0.66 -28.53
N THR A 12 0.30 0.57 -29.06
CA THR A 12 1.49 0.31 -28.25
C THR A 12 1.66 1.46 -27.25
N PRO A 13 1.58 1.21 -25.93
CA PRO A 13 1.48 2.28 -24.94
C PRO A 13 2.79 3.04 -24.74
N PHE A 14 3.91 2.46 -25.18
CA PHE A 14 5.23 3.07 -25.08
C PHE A 14 5.86 3.26 -26.47
N LYS A 15 6.38 4.46 -26.70
CA LYS A 15 7.15 4.79 -27.91
C LYS A 15 8.45 3.97 -28.03
N TYR A 16 9.00 3.49 -26.91
CA TYR A 16 10.25 2.76 -26.85
C TYR A 16 10.06 1.43 -26.11
N PRO A 17 10.85 0.39 -26.44
CA PRO A 17 10.79 -0.89 -25.74
C PRO A 17 11.06 -0.74 -24.25
N LEU A 18 10.27 -1.45 -23.45
CA LEU A 18 10.55 -1.68 -22.03
C LEU A 18 11.77 -2.60 -21.91
N LEU A 19 12.65 -2.32 -20.96
CA LEU A 19 13.86 -3.10 -20.73
C LEU A 19 13.73 -3.91 -19.43
N ASP A 20 14.43 -5.03 -19.32
CA ASP A 20 14.48 -5.80 -18.08
C ASP A 20 15.10 -5.00 -16.93
N THR A 21 14.68 -5.32 -15.71
CA THR A 21 15.25 -4.76 -14.50
C THR A 21 16.19 -5.75 -13.82
N ASP A 22 17.12 -5.21 -13.04
CA ASP A 22 18.07 -6.00 -12.26
C ASP A 22 17.53 -6.32 -10.84
N PHE A 23 16.25 -6.02 -10.56
CA PHE A 23 15.66 -6.10 -9.21
C PHE A 23 15.38 -7.54 -8.78
N TYR A 24 14.87 -8.35 -9.69
CA TYR A 24 14.59 -9.77 -9.48
C TYR A 24 14.94 -10.49 -10.76
N ALA A 25 15.86 -11.46 -10.71
CA ALA A 25 16.30 -12.22 -11.87
C ALA A 25 15.14 -12.93 -12.60
N ASP A 26 14.00 -13.12 -11.92
CA ASP A 26 12.84 -13.86 -12.41
C ASP A 26 11.57 -13.02 -12.56
N SER A 27 11.55 -11.71 -12.25
CA SER A 27 10.32 -10.90 -12.44
C SER A 27 10.20 -10.42 -13.88
N THR A 28 9.51 -11.20 -14.72
CA THR A 28 9.16 -10.79 -16.09
C THR A 28 8.21 -9.59 -16.12
N GLU A 29 7.50 -9.35 -15.02
CA GLU A 29 6.46 -8.33 -14.89
C GLU A 29 6.98 -6.93 -14.59
N ILE A 30 8.21 -6.75 -14.07
CA ILE A 30 8.74 -5.42 -13.75
C ILE A 30 9.82 -5.03 -14.76
N LYS A 31 9.58 -3.92 -15.47
CA LYS A 31 10.45 -3.36 -16.50
C LYS A 31 10.91 -1.94 -16.18
N ARG A 32 11.92 -1.45 -16.90
CA ARG A 32 12.40 -0.05 -16.85
C ARG A 32 12.17 0.68 -18.16
N LEU A 33 12.01 2.00 -18.05
CA LEU A 33 11.95 2.92 -19.19
C LEU A 33 13.35 3.45 -19.52
N LYS A 34 13.84 3.22 -20.76
CA LYS A 34 15.18 3.65 -21.19
C LYS A 34 15.45 5.14 -20.95
N HIS A 35 14.48 6.00 -21.24
CA HIS A 35 14.61 7.46 -21.12
C HIS A 35 14.22 7.99 -19.73
N PHE A 36 13.56 7.16 -18.91
CA PHE A 36 13.12 7.50 -17.57
C PHE A 36 13.61 6.43 -16.57
N PRO A 37 14.93 6.29 -16.33
CA PRO A 37 15.49 5.23 -15.49
C PRO A 37 15.12 5.34 -13.99
N HIS A 38 14.47 6.44 -13.62
CA HIS A 38 13.93 6.70 -12.29
C HIS A 38 12.47 6.26 -12.15
N LYS A 39 11.89 5.66 -13.19
CA LYS A 39 10.57 5.03 -13.16
C LYS A 39 10.70 3.55 -13.46
N VAL A 40 9.83 2.75 -12.87
CA VAL A 40 9.65 1.32 -13.21
C VAL A 40 8.22 1.10 -13.69
N VAL A 41 8.03 0.05 -14.47
CA VAL A 41 6.74 -0.31 -15.06
C VAL A 41 6.43 -1.73 -14.65
N ARG A 42 5.38 -1.92 -13.85
CA ARG A 42 4.78 -3.24 -13.60
C ARG A 42 3.78 -3.53 -14.71
N ILE A 43 3.90 -4.71 -15.30
CA ILE A 43 3.05 -5.23 -16.36
C ILE A 43 2.10 -6.22 -15.69
N THR A 44 0.81 -5.93 -15.72
CA THR A 44 -0.22 -6.84 -15.29
C THR A 44 -1.02 -7.24 -16.52
N GLU A 45 -0.83 -8.47 -16.95
CA GLU A 45 -1.60 -9.05 -18.04
C GLU A 45 -3.02 -9.32 -17.54
N GLY A 46 -4.00 -8.69 -18.18
CA GLY A 46 -5.38 -9.07 -17.95
C GLY A 46 -5.62 -10.41 -18.60
N THR A 47 -5.89 -11.46 -17.82
CA THR A 47 -6.42 -12.72 -18.34
C THR A 47 -7.87 -12.51 -18.78
N TYR A 48 -8.03 -11.86 -19.93
CA TYR A 48 -9.31 -11.79 -20.59
C TYR A 48 -9.52 -13.11 -21.31
N ASP A 49 -10.07 -14.06 -20.54
CA ASP A 49 -10.81 -15.21 -21.06
C ASP A 49 -11.69 -14.76 -22.22
N ASN A 50 -11.92 -15.61 -23.22
CA ASN A 50 -12.55 -15.38 -24.54
C ASN A 50 -14.03 -14.92 -24.47
N ARG A 51 -14.39 -14.13 -23.48
CA ARG A 51 -15.72 -13.65 -23.14
C ARG A 51 -16.15 -12.56 -24.12
N PRO A 52 -17.46 -12.41 -24.37
CA PRO A 52 -17.99 -11.46 -25.34
C PRO A 52 -17.50 -10.03 -25.10
N LEU A 53 -17.25 -9.27 -26.17
CA LEU A 53 -16.70 -7.89 -26.16
C LEU A 53 -17.39 -6.94 -25.15
N GLY A 54 -18.69 -7.14 -24.87
CA GLY A 54 -19.44 -6.36 -23.88
C GLY A 54 -18.97 -6.56 -22.43
N SER A 55 -18.47 -7.75 -22.09
CA SER A 55 -17.92 -8.06 -20.76
C SER A 55 -16.55 -7.39 -20.53
N LEU A 56 -15.72 -7.32 -21.59
CA LEU A 56 -14.44 -6.61 -21.57
C LEU A 56 -14.61 -5.11 -21.30
N LYS A 57 -15.59 -4.46 -21.95
CA LYS A 57 -15.86 -3.02 -21.73
C LYS A 57 -16.27 -2.71 -20.29
N ASN A 58 -17.09 -3.57 -19.68
CA ASN A 58 -17.53 -3.37 -18.30
C ASN A 58 -16.39 -3.62 -17.30
N GLN A 59 -15.55 -4.62 -17.56
CA GLN A 59 -14.35 -4.86 -16.74
C GLN A 59 -13.35 -3.71 -16.83
N LEU A 60 -13.05 -3.21 -18.03
CA LEU A 60 -12.19 -2.04 -18.24
C LEU A 60 -12.71 -0.80 -17.49
N LYS A 61 -14.03 -0.56 -17.52
CA LYS A 61 -14.65 0.53 -16.76
C LYS A 61 -14.53 0.32 -15.24
N SER A 62 -14.69 -0.91 -14.75
CA SER A 62 -14.54 -1.24 -13.33
C SER A 62 -13.11 -1.01 -12.86
N THR A 63 -12.12 -1.52 -13.59
CA THR A 63 -10.70 -1.34 -13.29
C THR A 63 -10.30 0.14 -13.38
N GLN A 64 -10.84 0.89 -14.35
CA GLN A 64 -10.63 2.33 -14.44
C GLN A 64 -11.21 3.07 -13.22
N TYR A 65 -12.39 2.66 -12.73
CA TYR A 65 -13.00 3.22 -11.54
C TYR A 65 -12.15 2.94 -10.28
N GLU A 66 -11.78 1.68 -10.05
CA GLU A 66 -10.90 1.28 -8.94
C GLU A 66 -9.59 2.06 -8.98
N TYR A 67 -9.02 2.27 -10.16
CA TYR A 67 -7.81 3.06 -10.32
C TYR A 67 -7.99 4.54 -9.96
N ILE A 68 -9.06 5.18 -10.45
CA ILE A 68 -9.32 6.60 -10.17
C ILE A 68 -9.56 6.81 -8.67
N GLU A 69 -10.39 5.98 -8.06
CA GLU A 69 -10.67 6.07 -6.62
C GLU A 69 -9.44 5.67 -5.78
N GLY A 70 -8.69 4.65 -6.21
CA GLY A 70 -7.46 4.23 -5.55
C GLY A 70 -6.39 5.31 -5.59
N ARG A 71 -6.31 6.09 -6.67
CA ARG A 71 -5.44 7.27 -6.73
C ARG A 71 -5.81 8.34 -5.72
N LYS A 72 -7.10 8.57 -5.51
CA LYS A 72 -7.54 9.52 -4.48
C LYS A 72 -7.17 9.03 -3.08
N ILE A 73 -7.32 7.73 -2.81
CA ILE A 73 -6.97 7.16 -1.49
C ILE A 73 -5.46 7.19 -1.28
N LEU A 74 -4.65 6.79 -2.27
CA LEU A 74 -3.19 6.85 -2.18
C LEU A 74 -2.68 8.30 -2.04
N GLN A 75 -3.34 9.25 -2.70
CA GLN A 75 -3.09 10.67 -2.46
C GLN A 75 -3.46 11.08 -1.03
N ARG A 76 -4.62 10.64 -0.51
CA ARG A 76 -5.02 10.88 0.89
C ARG A 76 -4.00 10.30 1.87
N LEU A 77 -3.46 9.10 1.62
CA LEU A 77 -2.39 8.52 2.43
C LEU A 77 -1.18 9.46 2.53
N ASN A 78 -0.74 10.01 1.41
CA ASN A 78 0.42 10.91 1.40
C ASN A 78 0.12 12.30 1.99
N ASP A 79 -1.00 12.90 1.61
CA ASP A 79 -1.29 14.31 1.91
C ASP A 79 -1.88 14.49 3.31
N HIS A 80 -2.70 13.53 3.78
CA HIS A 80 -3.40 13.61 5.05
C HIS A 80 -2.72 12.78 6.15
N TYR A 81 -2.34 11.54 5.83
CA TYR A 81 -1.71 10.65 6.80
C TYR A 81 -0.19 10.69 6.75
N HIS A 82 0.41 11.47 5.84
CA HIS A 82 1.86 11.58 5.69
C HIS A 82 2.58 10.25 5.43
N ILE A 83 1.87 9.24 4.90
CA ILE A 83 2.42 7.94 4.50
C ILE A 83 3.03 8.10 3.10
N PRO A 84 4.37 8.01 2.95
CA PRO A 84 5.00 8.25 1.66
C PRO A 84 4.69 7.11 0.68
N VAL A 85 3.95 7.41 -0.38
CA VAL A 85 3.66 6.46 -1.47
C VAL A 85 4.36 6.95 -2.75
N PRO A 86 4.93 6.07 -3.58
CA PRO A 86 5.37 6.42 -4.92
C PRO A 86 4.21 6.94 -5.77
N ASP A 87 4.48 7.98 -6.56
CA ASP A 87 3.51 8.45 -7.54
C ASP A 87 3.33 7.33 -8.56
N PHE A 88 2.08 7.05 -8.92
CA PHE A 88 1.73 5.96 -9.80
C PHE A 88 0.81 6.44 -10.92
N ASP A 89 1.14 6.05 -12.14
CA ASP A 89 0.35 6.29 -13.35
C ASP A 89 -0.04 4.93 -13.95
N ILE A 90 -1.25 4.80 -14.48
CA ILE A 90 -1.65 3.62 -15.25
C ILE A 90 -1.85 3.98 -16.71
N VAL A 91 -1.30 3.13 -17.56
CA VAL A 91 -1.55 3.13 -19.00
C VAL A 91 -2.18 1.78 -19.36
N ILE A 92 -3.25 1.83 -20.15
CA ILE A 92 -3.89 0.64 -20.72
C ILE A 92 -3.49 0.59 -22.19
N GLY A 93 -2.99 -0.57 -22.63
CA GLY A 93 -2.62 -0.78 -24.02
C GLY A 93 -2.70 -2.26 -24.40
N SER A 94 -2.18 -2.61 -25.57
CA SER A 94 -2.03 -4.02 -25.96
C SER A 94 -0.66 -4.56 -25.61
N GLY A 95 -0.65 -5.74 -24.99
CA GLY A 95 0.52 -6.58 -24.83
C GLY A 95 0.94 -7.26 -26.14
N ASN A 96 1.97 -8.11 -26.05
CA ASN A 96 2.58 -8.77 -27.21
C ASN A 96 1.58 -9.66 -27.99
N ASP A 97 0.55 -10.16 -27.32
CA ASP A 97 -0.46 -11.07 -27.88
C ASP A 97 -1.82 -10.38 -28.16
N GLN A 98 -1.81 -9.06 -28.34
CA GLN A 98 -3.03 -8.23 -28.52
C GLN A 98 -4.02 -8.24 -27.34
N GLN A 99 -3.68 -8.93 -26.24
CA GLN A 99 -4.43 -8.87 -24.99
C GLN A 99 -4.38 -7.46 -24.40
N VAL A 100 -5.43 -7.07 -23.69
CA VAL A 100 -5.45 -5.81 -22.95
C VAL A 100 -4.54 -5.95 -21.73
N THR A 101 -3.55 -5.08 -21.65
CA THR A 101 -2.50 -5.11 -20.63
C THR A 101 -2.49 -3.79 -19.87
N TYR A 102 -2.35 -3.89 -18.54
CA TYR A 102 -2.20 -2.76 -17.65
C TYR A 102 -0.72 -2.52 -17.36
N TYR A 103 -0.31 -1.28 -17.48
CA TYR A 103 1.05 -0.85 -17.18
C TYR A 103 0.99 0.16 -16.04
N THR A 104 1.42 -0.27 -14.85
CA THR A 104 1.53 0.58 -13.69
C THR A 104 2.95 1.15 -13.65
N ILE A 105 3.04 2.46 -13.85
CA ILE A 105 4.30 3.20 -13.89
C ILE A 105 4.47 3.89 -12.54
N VAL A 106 5.53 3.57 -11.82
CA VAL A 106 5.82 4.17 -10.50
C VAL A 106 7.21 4.78 -10.43
N ASP A 107 7.36 5.78 -9.57
CA ASP A 107 8.68 6.28 -9.22
C ASP A 107 9.52 5.20 -8.53
N LYS A 108 10.74 4.99 -9.04
CA LYS A 108 11.71 4.07 -8.45
C LYS A 108 12.23 4.65 -7.14
N ILE A 109 12.06 3.89 -6.07
CA ILE A 109 12.71 4.16 -4.79
C ILE A 109 14.10 3.54 -4.80
N SER A 110 15.13 4.38 -4.66
CA SER A 110 16.50 3.92 -4.49
C SER A 110 16.73 3.59 -3.01
N GLY A 111 16.50 2.32 -2.64
CA GLY A 111 16.51 1.87 -1.25
C GLY A 111 16.66 0.35 -1.14
N LYS A 112 16.37 -0.14 0.07
CA LYS A 112 16.21 -1.57 0.36
C LYS A 112 14.92 -1.77 1.12
N ASP A 113 14.32 -2.94 0.95
CA ASP A 113 13.18 -3.37 1.74
C ASP A 113 13.54 -3.30 3.22
N LEU A 114 12.63 -2.75 4.01
CA LEU A 114 12.83 -2.49 5.42
C LEU A 114 13.08 -3.79 6.18
N GLU A 115 12.42 -4.88 5.76
CA GLU A 115 12.62 -6.25 6.26
C GLU A 115 14.09 -6.70 6.16
N TYR A 116 14.73 -6.45 5.02
CA TYR A 116 16.08 -6.97 4.74
C TYR A 116 17.19 -5.93 4.86
N CYS A 117 16.87 -4.68 5.21
CA CYS A 117 17.87 -3.62 5.28
C CYS A 117 18.70 -3.71 6.56
N SER A 118 20.01 -3.85 6.44
CA SER A 118 20.92 -3.70 7.59
C SER A 118 21.01 -2.22 7.98
N ILE A 119 20.24 -1.81 8.99
CA ILE A 119 20.26 -0.44 9.49
C ILE A 119 21.56 -0.20 10.26
N LYS A 120 22.35 0.79 9.81
CA LYS A 120 23.59 1.16 10.51
C LYS A 120 23.27 1.71 11.90
N PRO A 121 24.08 1.43 12.93
CA PRO A 121 23.83 1.94 14.29
C PRO A 121 23.60 3.46 14.35
N ARG A 122 24.34 4.23 13.55
CA ARG A 122 24.18 5.70 13.45
C ARG A 122 22.86 6.17 12.84
N GLU A 123 22.21 5.35 12.01
CA GLU A 123 20.92 5.63 11.38
C GLU A 123 19.75 5.10 12.24
N MET A 124 20.02 4.19 13.19
CA MET A 124 19.01 3.45 13.95
C MET A 124 17.98 4.36 14.63
N LYS A 125 18.42 5.39 15.36
CA LYS A 125 17.52 6.33 16.03
C LYS A 125 16.59 7.06 15.04
N HIS A 126 17.10 7.41 13.87
CA HIS A 126 16.32 8.09 12.85
C HIS A 126 15.32 7.12 12.19
N VAL A 127 15.76 5.92 11.81
CA VAL A 127 14.89 4.90 11.21
C VAL A 127 13.80 4.49 12.19
N LYS A 128 14.12 4.26 13.46
CA LYS A 128 13.12 3.98 14.50
C LYS A 128 12.04 5.05 14.53
N LYS A 129 12.43 6.33 14.51
CA LYS A 129 11.47 7.44 14.50
C LYS A 129 10.56 7.39 13.25
N LEU A 130 11.14 7.15 12.07
CA LEU A 130 10.37 7.01 10.84
C LEU A 130 9.40 5.82 10.87
N VAL A 131 9.81 4.69 11.46
CA VAL A 131 8.94 3.52 11.62
C VAL A 131 7.80 3.81 12.58
N ASP A 132 8.08 4.45 13.73
CA ASP A 132 7.06 4.82 14.72
C ASP A 132 6.02 5.78 14.12
N GLU A 133 6.47 6.77 13.35
CA GLU A 133 5.62 7.72 12.62
C GLU A 133 4.79 7.02 11.52
N LEU A 134 5.42 6.16 10.73
CA LEU A 134 4.74 5.43 9.65
C LEU A 134 3.65 4.49 10.19
N TYR A 135 3.99 3.62 11.14
CA TYR A 135 3.04 2.68 11.70
C TYR A 135 1.92 3.39 12.47
N GLY A 136 2.22 4.48 13.18
CA GLY A 136 1.19 5.33 13.78
C GLY A 136 0.24 5.94 12.74
N SER A 137 0.78 6.38 11.61
CA SER A 137 -0.04 6.94 10.52
C SER A 137 -0.91 5.89 9.84
N ILE A 138 -0.39 4.67 9.65
CA ILE A 138 -1.18 3.54 9.13
C ILE A 138 -2.29 3.17 10.12
N ALA A 139 -1.98 3.09 11.42
CA ALA A 139 -2.99 2.83 12.45
C ALA A 139 -4.08 3.91 12.46
N GLN A 140 -3.71 5.18 12.29
CA GLN A 140 -4.68 6.29 12.19
C GLN A 140 -5.57 6.13 10.96
N TYR A 141 -5.01 5.80 9.80
CA TYR A 141 -5.79 5.56 8.59
C TYR A 141 -6.81 4.43 8.76
N LEU A 142 -6.41 3.31 9.36
CA LEU A 142 -7.32 2.18 9.62
C LEU A 142 -8.42 2.59 10.61
N TRP A 143 -8.06 3.35 11.65
CA TRP A 143 -8.98 3.82 12.66
C TRP A 143 -10.03 4.78 12.08
N ASP A 144 -9.59 5.80 11.33
CA ASP A 144 -10.48 6.76 10.69
C ASP A 144 -11.40 6.07 9.69
N THR A 145 -10.86 5.12 8.91
CA THR A 145 -11.69 4.30 8.00
C THR A 145 -12.76 3.53 8.76
N TYR A 146 -12.42 2.92 9.89
CA TYR A 146 -13.37 2.17 10.72
C TYR A 146 -14.47 3.08 11.32
N GLN A 147 -14.14 4.34 11.66
CA GLN A 147 -15.07 5.30 12.24
C GLN A 147 -15.96 6.00 11.21
N GLU A 148 -15.40 6.33 10.04
CA GLU A 148 -16.05 7.15 9.01
C GLU A 148 -16.74 6.29 7.94
N GLY A 149 -16.28 5.05 7.74
CA GLY A 149 -16.69 4.21 6.62
C GLY A 149 -16.15 4.71 5.28
N GLY A 150 -16.71 4.16 4.20
CA GLY A 150 -16.38 4.54 2.83
C GLY A 150 -15.36 3.63 2.15
N TRP A 151 -14.81 4.13 1.03
CA TRP A 151 -13.82 3.40 0.24
C TRP A 151 -12.45 3.41 0.90
N TYR A 152 -11.82 2.24 0.97
CA TYR A 152 -10.50 2.04 1.55
C TYR A 152 -9.68 1.02 0.77
N LEU A 153 -8.35 1.11 0.88
CA LEU A 153 -7.42 0.11 0.35
C LEU A 153 -7.48 -1.15 1.20
N SER A 154 -7.94 -2.26 0.61
CA SER A 154 -7.96 -3.58 1.27
C SER A 154 -6.60 -4.28 1.23
N ASP A 155 -5.74 -3.90 0.30
CA ASP A 155 -4.39 -4.44 0.13
C ASP A 155 -3.33 -3.71 0.97
N LEU A 156 -3.71 -3.29 2.18
CA LEU A 156 -2.84 -2.56 3.09
C LEU A 156 -2.26 -3.51 4.15
N VAL A 157 -0.95 -3.42 4.39
CA VAL A 157 -0.25 -3.99 5.56
C VAL A 157 -0.23 -5.52 5.58
N LYS A 158 0.31 -6.16 4.54
CA LYS A 158 0.50 -7.62 4.57
C LYS A 158 1.75 -8.03 5.35
N ASP A 159 2.86 -7.32 5.10
CA ASP A 159 4.14 -7.51 5.77
C ASP A 159 5.09 -6.31 5.48
N ASP A 160 6.30 -6.37 6.04
CA ASP A 160 7.33 -5.33 5.85
C ASP A 160 8.00 -5.34 4.47
N SER A 161 7.72 -6.32 3.61
CA SER A 161 8.27 -6.39 2.25
C SER A 161 7.71 -5.28 1.35
N GLN A 162 6.53 -4.77 1.68
CA GLN A 162 5.94 -3.60 1.03
C GLN A 162 6.56 -2.27 1.48
N LEU A 163 7.54 -2.27 2.40
CA LEU A 163 8.16 -1.04 2.90
C LEU A 163 9.60 -0.91 2.43
N VAL A 164 9.94 0.19 1.77
CA VAL A 164 11.31 0.44 1.27
C VAL A 164 11.90 1.67 1.96
N TYR A 165 13.02 1.49 2.67
CA TYR A 165 13.81 2.60 3.20
C TYR A 165 14.78 3.12 2.15
N GLY A 166 14.49 4.30 1.60
CA GLY A 166 15.20 4.83 0.45
C GLY A 166 14.83 6.26 0.10
N LYS A 167 15.06 6.63 -1.15
CA LYS A 167 14.73 7.96 -1.68
C LYS A 167 14.31 7.90 -3.15
N LYS A 168 13.37 8.76 -3.54
CA LYS A 168 13.07 9.10 -4.94
C LYS A 168 14.20 9.94 -5.53
N LYS A 169 14.20 10.08 -6.87
CA LYS A 169 15.12 10.97 -7.57
C LYS A 169 14.90 12.43 -7.11
N GLY A 170 15.99 13.11 -6.74
CA GLY A 170 15.97 14.52 -6.33
C GLY A 170 15.75 14.76 -4.83
N GLU A 171 15.37 13.74 -4.08
CA GLU A 171 15.24 13.85 -2.62
C GLU A 171 16.59 13.82 -1.91
N LYS A 172 16.70 14.64 -0.86
CA LYS A 172 17.92 14.77 -0.05
C LYS A 172 17.97 13.81 1.13
N GLN A 173 16.79 13.46 1.67
CA GLN A 173 16.66 12.61 2.85
C GLN A 173 16.00 11.30 2.47
N LYS A 174 16.37 10.23 3.17
CA LYS A 174 15.68 8.95 3.04
C LYS A 174 14.36 9.00 3.82
N ARG A 175 13.37 8.26 3.34
CA ARG A 175 12.09 8.00 4.00
C ARG A 175 11.78 6.52 3.85
N ILE A 176 10.75 6.07 4.56
CA ILE A 176 10.18 4.75 4.35
C ILE A 176 9.00 4.94 3.39
N TYR A 177 9.09 4.34 2.21
CA TYR A 177 8.03 4.37 1.21
C TYR A 177 7.22 3.10 1.30
N PHE A 178 5.91 3.25 1.23
CA PHE A 178 5.01 2.14 1.06
C PHE A 178 4.89 1.84 -0.44
N VAL A 179 5.44 0.71 -0.87
CA VAL A 179 5.53 0.26 -2.26
C VAL A 179 4.67 -0.98 -2.47
N ASP A 180 4.51 -1.38 -3.74
CA ASP A 180 3.72 -2.55 -4.15
C ASP A 180 2.30 -2.58 -3.56
N ILE A 181 1.65 -1.41 -3.57
CA ILE A 181 0.25 -1.26 -3.19
C ILE A 181 -0.60 -1.35 -4.44
N GLU A 182 -1.45 -2.39 -4.54
CA GLU A 182 -2.48 -2.42 -5.56
C GLU A 182 -3.64 -1.51 -5.16
N PRO A 183 -4.23 -0.71 -6.08
CA PRO A 183 -5.40 0.11 -5.79
C PRO A 183 -6.68 -0.75 -5.69
N ARG A 184 -6.62 -1.87 -4.96
CA ARG A 184 -7.78 -2.70 -4.66
C ARG A 184 -8.59 -2.05 -3.57
N LEU A 185 -9.84 -1.79 -3.89
CA LEU A 185 -10.74 -1.05 -3.02
C LEU A 185 -11.81 -1.94 -2.46
N GLU A 186 -12.11 -1.71 -1.19
CA GLU A 186 -13.30 -2.20 -0.53
C GLU A 186 -14.11 -1.03 0.02
N TYR A 187 -15.39 -1.27 0.28
CA TYR A 187 -16.29 -0.28 0.84
C TYR A 187 -16.80 -0.75 2.20
N LEU A 188 -16.61 0.08 3.22
CA LEU A 188 -17.16 -0.13 4.55
C LEU A 188 -18.45 0.69 4.71
N ASP A 189 -19.58 0.01 4.91
CA ASP A 189 -20.86 0.66 5.25
C ASP A 189 -21.14 0.49 6.74
N LEU A 190 -21.05 1.58 7.49
CA LEU A 190 -21.28 1.56 8.93
C LEU A 190 -22.71 1.16 9.32
N GLN A 191 -23.66 1.23 8.38
CA GLN A 191 -25.06 0.84 8.63
C GLN A 191 -25.33 -0.64 8.33
N ASP A 192 -24.53 -1.29 7.49
CA ASP A 192 -24.65 -2.71 7.20
C ASP A 192 -23.58 -3.48 7.98
N SER A 193 -24.03 -4.15 9.05
CA SER A 193 -23.21 -5.00 9.91
C SER A 193 -22.55 -6.18 9.17
N ARG A 194 -22.91 -6.44 7.91
CA ARG A 194 -22.31 -7.47 7.05
C ARG A 194 -21.15 -6.95 6.21
N THR A 195 -20.86 -5.65 6.22
CA THR A 195 -19.67 -5.13 5.52
C THR A 195 -18.39 -5.58 6.20
N HIS A 196 -17.35 -5.75 5.39
CA HIS A 196 -16.13 -6.51 5.69
C HIS A 196 -15.19 -5.79 6.67
N THR A 197 -15.63 -5.57 7.92
CA THR A 197 -14.72 -5.14 9.00
C THR A 197 -13.56 -6.14 9.20
N GLN A 198 -13.76 -7.41 8.80
CA GLN A 198 -12.73 -8.44 8.80
C GLN A 198 -11.40 -7.96 8.22
N VAL A 199 -11.39 -7.34 7.04
CA VAL A 199 -10.15 -6.93 6.37
C VAL A 199 -9.42 -5.85 7.17
N LEU A 200 -10.15 -4.88 7.71
CA LEU A 200 -9.58 -3.84 8.57
C LEU A 200 -9.05 -4.40 9.89
N ILE A 201 -9.74 -5.38 10.50
CA ILE A 201 -9.27 -6.02 11.73
C ILE A 201 -8.07 -6.94 11.48
N LEU A 202 -8.01 -7.61 10.33
CA LEU A 202 -6.82 -8.34 9.90
C LEU A 202 -5.63 -7.39 9.70
N ALA A 203 -5.82 -6.27 9.01
CA ALA A 203 -4.78 -5.25 8.84
C ALA A 203 -4.31 -4.66 10.18
N PHE A 204 -5.24 -4.45 11.13
CA PHE A 204 -4.93 -4.05 12.50
C PHE A 204 -4.02 -5.07 13.20
N ASN A 205 -4.34 -6.36 13.11
CA ASN A 205 -3.56 -7.43 13.72
C ASN A 205 -2.18 -7.59 13.05
N TRP A 206 -2.10 -7.48 11.72
CA TRP A 206 -0.82 -7.48 11.01
C TRP A 206 0.06 -6.30 11.40
N LEU A 207 -0.52 -5.10 11.50
CA LEU A 207 0.20 -3.92 11.96
C LEU A 207 0.74 -4.10 13.40
N TYR A 208 -0.05 -4.73 14.27
CA TYR A 208 0.40 -5.05 15.63
C TYR A 208 1.65 -5.95 15.65
N GLU A 209 1.64 -7.02 14.86
CA GLU A 209 2.77 -7.95 14.77
C GLU A 209 4.00 -7.29 14.13
N MET A 210 3.81 -6.44 13.12
CA MET A 210 4.89 -5.62 12.54
C MET A 210 5.50 -4.68 13.58
N ILE A 211 4.66 -3.99 14.38
CA ILE A 211 5.12 -3.15 15.49
C ILE A 211 5.97 -3.97 16.47
N LYS A 212 5.50 -5.14 16.92
CA LYS A 212 6.25 -5.99 17.86
C LYS A 212 7.59 -6.44 17.31
N SER A 213 7.60 -6.91 16.07
CA SER A 213 8.81 -7.35 15.38
C SER A 213 9.87 -6.24 15.37
N ARG A 214 9.46 -5.01 15.02
CA ARG A 214 10.35 -3.86 15.02
C ARG A 214 10.75 -3.38 16.40
N GLU A 215 9.86 -3.44 17.39
CA GLU A 215 10.22 -3.13 18.78
C GLU A 215 11.29 -4.08 19.32
N TYR A 216 11.22 -5.36 18.95
CA TYR A 216 12.24 -6.35 19.29
C TYR A 216 13.58 -6.01 18.63
N GLU A 217 13.59 -5.70 17.33
CA GLU A 217 14.80 -5.32 16.60
C GLU A 217 15.44 -4.03 17.16
N PHE A 218 14.62 -3.03 17.47
CA PHE A 218 15.08 -1.75 18.03
C PHE A 218 15.39 -1.80 19.52
N GLY A 219 15.04 -2.90 20.21
CA GLY A 219 15.15 -3.02 21.66
C GLY A 219 14.37 -1.95 22.43
N SER A 220 13.34 -1.35 21.83
CA SER A 220 12.58 -0.25 22.45
C SER A 220 11.23 -0.03 21.79
N LYS A 221 10.29 0.55 22.55
CA LYS A 221 8.90 0.74 22.12
C LYS A 221 8.72 1.80 21.03
N LEU A 222 7.76 1.54 20.13
CA LEU A 222 7.24 2.46 19.11
C LEU A 222 6.00 3.15 19.70
N ARG A 223 6.23 4.20 20.50
CA ARG A 223 5.22 4.76 21.40
C ARG A 223 4.05 5.37 20.64
N HIS A 224 4.33 6.09 19.56
CA HIS A 224 3.28 6.72 18.77
C HIS A 224 2.40 5.65 18.10
N ALA A 225 3.01 4.67 17.44
CA ALA A 225 2.30 3.57 16.80
C ALA A 225 1.43 2.79 17.78
N ARG A 226 1.97 2.40 18.94
CA ARG A 226 1.22 1.71 20.01
C ARG A 226 0.02 2.52 20.49
N GLN A 227 0.21 3.81 20.75
CA GLN A 227 -0.86 4.66 21.28
C GLN A 227 -2.00 4.81 20.26
N THR A 228 -1.67 5.03 18.99
CA THR A 228 -2.69 5.14 17.94
C THR A 228 -3.43 3.83 17.76
N LEU A 229 -2.72 2.69 17.77
CA LEU A 229 -3.33 1.37 17.68
C LEU A 229 -4.24 1.07 18.88
N LEU A 230 -3.84 1.47 20.09
CA LEU A 230 -4.66 1.36 21.30
C LEU A 230 -5.93 2.21 21.19
N ASN A 231 -5.85 3.42 20.63
CA ASN A 231 -7.02 4.26 20.38
C ASN A 231 -8.00 3.56 19.43
N PHE A 232 -7.49 2.96 18.35
CA PHE A 232 -8.34 2.16 17.45
C PHE A 232 -9.00 1.01 18.21
N ALA A 233 -8.23 0.19 18.94
CA ALA A 233 -8.75 -0.96 19.68
C ALA A 233 -9.86 -0.56 20.68
N ASN A 234 -9.76 0.62 21.29
CA ASN A 234 -10.77 1.16 22.20
C ASN A 234 -12.10 1.53 21.52
N THR A 235 -12.13 1.65 20.20
CA THR A 235 -13.34 2.00 19.45
C THR A 235 -14.03 0.81 18.79
N VAL A 236 -13.38 -0.37 18.76
CA VAL A 236 -13.98 -1.57 18.17
C VAL A 236 -15.15 -2.01 19.05
N SER A 237 -16.29 -2.26 18.39
CA SER A 237 -17.54 -2.62 19.07
C SER A 237 -17.42 -4.00 19.72
N PRO A 238 -17.92 -4.20 20.95
CA PRO A 238 -17.98 -5.53 21.58
C PRO A 238 -18.88 -6.52 20.82
N PHE A 239 -19.70 -6.03 19.89
CA PHE A 239 -20.55 -6.85 19.02
C PHE A 239 -19.86 -7.22 17.69
N ASN A 240 -18.63 -6.77 17.45
CA ASN A 240 -17.84 -7.22 16.30
C ASN A 240 -17.36 -8.65 16.53
N GLU A 241 -17.47 -9.52 15.52
CA GLU A 241 -17.08 -10.94 15.65
C GLU A 241 -15.58 -11.14 15.95
N TYR A 242 -14.73 -10.20 15.55
CA TYR A 242 -13.29 -10.19 15.82
C TYR A 242 -12.91 -9.41 17.09
N PHE A 243 -13.90 -8.94 17.87
CA PHE A 243 -13.64 -8.24 19.12
C PHE A 243 -12.73 -9.00 20.09
N PRO A 244 -12.81 -10.34 20.25
CA PRO A 244 -11.89 -11.07 21.11
C PRO A 244 -10.41 -10.90 20.73
N ASP A 245 -10.10 -10.89 19.44
CA ASP A 245 -8.72 -10.71 18.95
C ASP A 245 -8.23 -9.29 19.22
N VAL A 246 -9.08 -8.29 18.94
CA VAL A 246 -8.77 -6.88 19.23
C VAL A 246 -8.59 -6.65 20.73
N GLN A 247 -9.40 -7.29 21.57
CA GLN A 247 -9.32 -7.19 23.02
C GLN A 247 -8.02 -7.80 23.55
N MET A 248 -7.56 -8.92 23.00
CA MET A 248 -6.26 -9.49 23.34
C MET A 248 -5.11 -8.51 23.00
N VAL A 249 -5.12 -7.93 21.80
CA VAL A 249 -4.12 -6.93 21.39
C VAL A 249 -4.18 -5.70 22.30
N LYS A 250 -5.38 -5.22 22.63
CA LYS A 250 -5.58 -4.09 23.55
C LYS A 250 -4.93 -4.34 24.91
N GLU A 251 -5.17 -5.51 25.50
CA GLU A 251 -4.58 -5.86 26.81
C GLU A 251 -3.05 -5.89 26.74
N GLU A 252 -2.45 -6.42 25.67
CA GLU A 252 -1.00 -6.38 25.48
C GLU A 252 -0.46 -4.97 25.26
N LEU A 253 -1.20 -4.12 24.54
CA LEU A 253 -0.87 -2.72 24.34
C LEU A 253 -0.83 -1.97 25.68
N GLU A 254 -1.85 -2.17 26.52
CA GLU A 254 -1.98 -1.57 27.85
C GLU A 254 -0.91 -2.07 28.84
N ARG A 255 -0.63 -3.38 28.87
CA ARG A 255 0.43 -3.95 29.72
C ARG A 255 1.81 -3.41 29.35
N GLY A 256 2.09 -3.26 28.06
CA GLY A 256 3.40 -2.84 27.56
C GLY A 256 3.70 -1.34 27.66
N ASN A 257 2.76 -0.51 28.14
CA ASN A 257 3.01 0.92 28.40
C ASN A 257 3.81 1.18 29.70
N PHE A 258 4.05 0.14 30.51
CA PHE A 258 4.71 0.24 31.83
C PHE A 258 6.15 -0.31 31.87
N LEU A 259 6.72 -0.76 30.76
CA LEU A 259 8.15 -1.11 30.73
C LEU A 259 8.96 0.16 30.40
N GLU A 260 9.57 0.69 31.46
CA GLU A 260 10.35 1.94 31.52
C GLU A 260 11.63 1.93 30.65
N GLU A 261 11.97 3.15 30.23
CA GLU A 261 13.27 3.74 29.80
C GLU A 261 14.33 2.87 29.11
#